data_AF-A0A0N0A2K1-F1
#
_entry.id   AF-A0A0N0A2K1-F1
#
_cell.length_a   1.000
_cell.length_b   1.000
_cell.length_c   1.000
_cell.angle_alpha   90.00
_cell.angle_beta   90.00
_cell.angle_gamma   90.00
#
_symmetry.space_group_name_H-M   'P 1'
#
loop_
_entity.id
_entity.type
_entity.pdbx_description
1 polymer ?
#
loop_
_entity_poly.entity_id
_entity_poly.type
_entity_poly.pdbx_seq_one_letter_code
_entity_poly.pdbx_strand_id
1 'polypeptide(L)'
;MEPKTEITTPVTLTTGRAKSVTGTRWWVAGLFLLPALVLLGSLVVYPIGYSVWRSLYDADGSGFVGLENYGDIFTNDATLTAVRNTAIWVAVAPALVTALGLIFAVLTERVRWGTAFKLIVFMPMAISMLAAGIIFRLVYEQDPDQGVANAIVTSVHDAFVDSSVYPKARPNTQASDLKASGGGSFTSTGTVTAGTPALLPLVGIAPNKLPGTPENAKAPRASGDEVTGTVWLDFKLGGGGTKGQVDPGEKALKGVKVEAVKDGKVVASATSGADGTFALPADADGARLRLPGSNFAGAYNGIDWLGPTLVTPAIIGSYTWMWAGFAMVLIAAGLAGVDRNLLEAARVDGANEWQVFRRVTVPLLAPVLVVVLVTLMINVMKVFDLVYIIAPQPSQDDANVLALQLFLSSFGGGGNYGVGSAIGVLLLLLVLPVMFVNLRRLRKERQR
;
A
#
# COMPACT_ATOMS: atom_id res chain seq x y z
N MET A 1 78.91 57.02 -10.74
CA MET A 1 78.19 55.78 -10.36
C MET A 1 78.05 55.80 -8.84
N GLU A 2 76.89 55.35 -8.35
CA GLU A 2 76.43 55.28 -6.94
C GLU A 2 76.07 56.59 -6.21
N PRO A 3 75.09 56.58 -5.28
CA PRO A 3 73.69 56.17 -5.51
C PRO A 3 72.68 57.25 -5.03
N LYS A 4 71.48 57.28 -5.63
CA LYS A 4 70.35 58.11 -5.15
C LYS A 4 69.78 57.49 -3.87
N THR A 5 69.80 58.26 -2.79
CA THR A 5 69.07 58.00 -1.55
C THR A 5 67.57 58.16 -1.80
N GLU A 6 66.86 57.05 -1.80
CA GLU A 6 65.41 56.97 -1.87
C GLU A 6 64.83 57.35 -0.49
N ILE A 7 64.15 58.49 -0.41
CA ILE A 7 63.48 58.94 0.81
C ILE A 7 62.17 58.16 0.92
N THR A 8 62.17 57.07 1.68
CA THR A 8 60.95 56.38 2.10
C THR A 8 60.25 57.19 3.18
N THR A 9 59.23 57.97 2.80
CA THR A 9 58.26 58.53 3.75
C THR A 9 57.37 57.41 4.29
N PRO A 10 57.17 57.32 5.63
CA PRO A 10 56.21 56.35 6.18
C PRO A 10 54.80 56.81 5.82
N VAL A 11 54.08 55.99 5.05
CA VAL A 11 52.64 56.15 4.85
C VAL A 11 51.95 55.79 6.16
N THR A 12 51.62 56.80 6.95
CA THR A 12 50.75 56.66 8.12
C THR A 12 49.36 56.30 7.63
N LEU A 13 49.01 55.01 7.61
CA LEU A 13 47.64 54.55 7.39
C LEU A 13 46.81 55.00 8.59
N THR A 14 46.19 56.17 8.48
CA THR A 14 45.10 56.57 9.35
C THR A 14 43.97 55.57 9.18
N THR A 15 43.80 54.68 10.16
CA THR A 15 42.62 53.84 10.28
C THR A 15 41.41 54.73 10.62
N GLY A 16 40.94 55.46 9.62
CA GLY A 16 39.64 56.11 9.64
C GLY A 16 38.60 55.01 9.80
N ARG A 17 38.01 54.92 11.00
CA ARG A 17 36.83 54.11 11.27
C ARG A 17 35.77 54.53 10.25
N ALA A 18 35.57 53.71 9.22
CA ALA A 18 34.58 53.98 8.19
C ALA A 18 33.22 54.16 8.86
N LYS A 19 32.76 55.40 9.00
CA LYS A 19 31.39 55.69 9.43
C LYS A 19 30.49 55.16 8.33
N SER A 20 29.80 54.06 8.63
CA SER A 20 28.70 53.51 7.84
C SER A 20 27.80 54.65 7.35
N VAL A 21 27.82 54.90 6.04
CA VAL A 21 27.06 56.00 5.39
C VAL A 21 25.56 55.68 5.32
N THR A 22 25.14 54.46 5.60
CA THR A 22 23.73 54.10 5.78
C THR A 22 23.35 54.16 7.25
N GLY A 23 23.24 55.38 7.78
CA GLY A 23 22.58 55.65 9.05
C GLY A 23 21.06 55.51 8.93
N THR A 24 20.57 54.37 8.43
CA THR A 24 19.13 54.11 8.36
C THR A 24 18.63 54.01 9.80
N ARG A 25 17.91 55.03 10.25
CA ARG A 25 17.38 55.07 11.61
C ARG A 25 16.51 53.82 11.80
N TRP A 26 16.71 53.07 12.87
CA TRP A 26 16.05 51.77 13.12
C TRP A 26 14.51 51.83 12.99
N TRP A 27 13.91 53.00 13.24
CA TRP A 27 12.48 53.25 13.03
C TRP A 27 12.06 53.28 11.55
N VAL A 28 12.92 53.72 10.63
CA VAL A 28 12.66 53.68 9.17
C VAL A 28 12.69 52.23 8.69
N ALA A 29 13.66 51.44 9.15
CA ALA A 29 13.68 50.00 8.90
C ALA A 29 12.44 49.31 9.50
N GLY A 30 12.02 49.71 10.70
CA GLY A 30 10.78 49.27 11.33
C GLY A 30 9.55 49.60 10.49
N LEU A 31 9.43 50.84 9.99
CA LEU A 31 8.30 51.29 9.15
C LEU A 31 8.23 50.51 7.82
N PHE A 32 9.38 50.22 7.21
CA PHE A 32 9.45 49.40 5.99
C PHE A 32 9.08 47.92 6.22
N LEU A 33 9.43 47.36 7.39
CA LEU A 33 9.07 45.99 7.75
C LEU A 33 7.64 45.87 8.28
N LEU A 34 7.03 46.97 8.74
CA LEU A 34 5.74 46.97 9.43
C LEU A 34 4.63 46.29 8.61
N PRO A 35 4.43 46.55 7.30
CA PRO A 35 3.40 45.86 6.52
C PRO A 35 3.62 44.34 6.49
N ALA A 36 4.87 43.89 6.34
CA ALA A 36 5.21 42.48 6.34
C ALA A 36 5.01 41.83 7.72
N LEU A 37 5.39 42.52 8.79
CA LEU A 37 5.20 42.05 10.17
C LEU A 37 3.73 41.99 10.56
N VAL A 38 2.91 42.95 10.13
CA VAL A 38 1.46 42.94 10.33
C VAL A 38 0.84 41.74 9.61
N LEU A 39 1.20 41.51 8.33
CA LEU A 39 0.70 40.37 7.56
C LEU A 39 1.14 39.03 8.16
N LEU A 40 2.41 38.87 8.53
CA LEU A 40 2.90 37.65 9.19
C LEU A 40 2.27 37.45 10.57
N GLY A 41 2.13 38.53 11.33
CA GLY A 41 1.48 38.54 12.62
C GLY A 41 0.02 38.09 12.53
N SER A 42 -0.74 38.61 11.55
CA SER A 42 -2.16 38.29 11.39
C SER A 42 -2.42 36.94 10.73
N LEU A 43 -1.62 36.52 9.74
CA LEU A 43 -1.85 35.28 8.99
C LEU A 43 -1.17 34.05 9.58
N VAL A 44 -0.08 34.23 10.35
CA VAL A 44 0.69 33.11 10.89
C VAL A 44 0.67 33.10 12.41
N VAL A 45 1.07 34.19 13.06
CA VAL A 45 1.23 34.21 14.52
C VAL A 45 -0.11 34.18 15.24
N TYR A 46 -1.10 34.94 14.77
CA TYR A 46 -2.43 35.00 15.38
C TYR A 46 -3.16 33.65 15.32
N PRO A 47 -3.27 32.94 14.17
CA PRO A 47 -3.92 31.64 14.14
C PRO A 47 -3.22 30.61 15.02
N ILE A 48 -1.89 30.61 15.08
CA ILE A 48 -1.14 29.71 15.97
C ILE A 48 -1.45 30.02 17.44
N GLY A 49 -1.39 31.29 17.84
CA GLY A 49 -1.72 31.71 19.20
C GLY A 49 -3.18 31.41 19.56
N TYR A 50 -4.10 31.63 18.61
CA TYR A 50 -5.51 31.29 18.75
C TYR A 50 -5.72 29.77 18.88
N SER A 51 -5.03 28.93 18.12
CA SER A 51 -5.07 27.47 18.28
C SER A 51 -4.54 27.03 19.64
N VAL A 52 -3.44 27.63 20.14
CA VAL A 52 -2.95 27.34 21.49
C VAL A 52 -4.01 27.74 22.53
N TRP A 53 -4.62 28.92 22.40
CA TRP A 53 -5.69 29.35 23.30
C TRP A 53 -6.92 28.43 23.21
N ARG A 54 -7.42 28.12 22.00
CA ARG A 54 -8.55 27.21 21.75
C ARG A 54 -8.32 25.81 22.30
N SER A 55 -7.08 25.32 22.29
CA SER A 55 -6.74 24.00 22.84
C SER A 55 -6.99 23.87 24.34
N LEU A 56 -7.16 24.98 25.06
CA LEU A 56 -7.44 25.00 26.50
C LEU A 56 -8.93 25.11 26.84
N TYR A 57 -9.79 25.15 25.83
CA TYR A 57 -11.24 25.26 25.96
C TYR A 57 -11.93 24.00 25.45
N ASP A 58 -13.17 23.79 25.86
CA ASP A 58 -14.03 22.70 25.40
C ASP A 58 -14.37 22.81 23.89
N ALA A 59 -15.16 21.83 23.43
CA ALA A 59 -15.52 21.64 22.02
C ALA A 59 -16.04 22.91 21.35
N ASP A 60 -17.03 23.58 21.97
CA ASP A 60 -17.68 24.79 21.43
C ASP A 60 -16.99 26.09 21.85
N GLY A 61 -16.18 26.05 22.91
CA GLY A 61 -15.43 27.19 23.44
C GLY A 61 -16.10 27.97 24.55
N SER A 62 -17.13 27.41 25.16
CA SER A 62 -17.87 28.03 26.25
C SER A 62 -17.14 27.87 27.60
N GLY A 63 -16.43 26.77 27.81
CA GLY A 63 -15.76 26.41 29.06
C GLY A 63 -14.24 26.28 28.94
N PHE A 64 -13.51 26.73 29.96
CA PHE A 64 -12.07 26.49 30.09
C PHE A 64 -11.84 25.12 30.74
N VAL A 65 -11.17 24.22 30.01
CA VAL A 65 -10.89 22.82 30.42
C VAL A 65 -9.40 22.58 30.70
N GLY A 66 -8.55 23.60 30.54
CA GLY A 66 -7.12 23.50 30.83
C GLY A 66 -6.42 22.52 29.90
N LEU A 67 -5.85 21.43 30.45
CA LEU A 67 -5.10 20.43 29.67
C LEU A 67 -5.90 19.17 29.33
N GLU A 68 -7.21 19.16 29.57
CA GLU A 68 -8.08 17.99 29.35
C GLU A 68 -8.01 17.47 27.91
N ASN A 69 -8.09 18.36 26.91
CA ASN A 69 -7.96 18.01 25.48
C ASN A 69 -6.63 17.31 25.15
N TYR A 70 -5.55 17.59 25.90
CA TYR A 70 -4.26 16.92 25.72
C TYR A 70 -4.26 15.53 26.35
N GLY A 71 -5.01 15.32 27.43
CA GLY A 71 -5.28 13.99 27.98
C GLY A 71 -6.04 13.12 26.99
N ASP A 72 -7.07 13.69 26.34
CA ASP A 72 -7.91 13.01 25.35
C ASP A 72 -7.12 12.45 24.17
N ILE A 73 -6.05 13.13 23.76
CA ILE A 73 -5.15 12.67 22.70
C ILE A 73 -4.56 11.28 23.01
N PHE A 74 -4.32 10.98 24.30
CA PHE A 74 -3.67 9.75 24.74
C PHE A 74 -4.65 8.72 25.35
N THR A 75 -5.93 9.03 25.42
CA THR A 75 -6.97 8.12 25.93
C THR A 75 -7.97 7.68 24.86
N ASN A 76 -8.17 8.49 23.81
CA ASN A 76 -9.09 8.18 22.73
C ASN A 76 -8.46 7.25 21.68
N ASP A 77 -9.10 6.11 21.39
CA ASP A 77 -8.61 5.09 20.46
C ASP A 77 -8.31 5.61 19.05
N ALA A 78 -9.15 6.52 18.53
CA ALA A 78 -8.94 7.11 17.20
C ALA A 78 -7.69 8.00 17.19
N THR A 79 -7.45 8.75 18.27
CA THR A 79 -6.28 9.63 18.36
C THR A 79 -5.00 8.84 18.64
N LEU A 80 -5.05 7.78 19.44
CA LEU A 80 -3.94 6.86 19.63
C LEU A 80 -3.54 6.17 18.32
N THR A 81 -4.51 5.76 17.51
CA THR A 81 -4.28 5.22 16.17
C THR A 81 -3.62 6.27 15.27
N ALA A 82 -4.12 7.51 15.30
CA ALA A 82 -3.54 8.63 14.57
C ALA A 82 -2.08 8.91 14.97
N VAL A 83 -1.75 8.89 16.27
CA VAL A 83 -0.38 9.06 16.79
C VAL A 83 0.53 7.93 16.29
N ARG A 84 0.10 6.67 16.44
CA ARG A 84 0.87 5.50 16.01
C ARG A 84 1.14 5.52 14.51
N ASN A 85 0.11 5.77 13.70
CA ASN A 85 0.24 5.83 12.27
C ASN A 85 1.10 7.00 11.82
N THR A 86 0.96 8.17 12.43
CA THR A 86 1.85 9.32 12.13
C THR A 86 3.31 8.99 12.42
N ALA A 87 3.60 8.27 13.51
CA ALA A 87 4.94 7.80 13.81
C ALA A 87 5.47 6.80 12.75
N ILE A 88 4.63 5.86 12.31
CA ILE A 88 4.97 4.93 11.21
C ILE A 88 5.27 5.71 9.94
N TRP A 89 4.42 6.66 9.57
CA TRP A 89 4.58 7.52 8.42
C TRP A 89 5.91 8.28 8.46
N VAL A 90 6.21 8.97 9.57
CA VAL A 90 7.45 9.76 9.73
C VAL A 90 8.71 8.89 9.68
N ALA A 91 8.65 7.65 10.17
CA ALA A 91 9.79 6.73 10.16
C ALA A 91 9.99 6.05 8.80
N VAL A 92 8.90 5.60 8.16
CA VAL A 92 8.95 4.70 7.01
C VAL A 92 8.94 5.46 5.69
N ALA A 93 8.01 6.41 5.49
CA ALA A 93 7.82 7.02 4.17
C ALA A 93 9.05 7.84 3.70
N PRO A 94 9.66 8.72 4.53
CA PRO A 94 10.88 9.43 4.13
C PRO A 94 12.05 8.50 3.83
N ALA A 95 12.19 7.41 4.59
CA ALA A 95 13.26 6.43 4.40
C ALA A 95 13.09 5.68 3.07
N LEU A 96 11.88 5.19 2.78
CA LEU A 96 11.56 4.50 1.53
C LEU A 96 11.77 5.41 0.31
N VAL A 97 11.24 6.62 0.36
CA VAL A 97 11.40 7.60 -0.72
C VAL A 97 12.87 7.95 -0.95
N THR A 98 13.63 8.18 0.12
CA THR A 98 15.06 8.50 0.00
C THR A 98 15.86 7.33 -0.56
N ALA A 99 15.56 6.10 -0.10
CA ALA A 99 16.22 4.89 -0.59
C ALA A 99 15.93 4.65 -2.09
N LEU A 100 14.66 4.71 -2.51
CA LEU A 100 14.29 4.57 -3.92
C LEU A 100 14.83 5.73 -4.76
N GLY A 101 14.80 6.95 -4.24
CA GLY A 101 15.40 8.12 -4.89
C GLY A 101 16.89 7.93 -5.15
N LEU A 102 17.64 7.40 -4.17
CA LEU A 102 19.06 7.09 -4.33
C LEU A 102 19.30 5.98 -5.35
N ILE A 103 18.50 4.90 -5.32
CA ILE A 103 18.58 3.81 -6.30
C ILE A 103 18.35 4.37 -7.71
N PHE A 104 17.28 5.15 -7.91
CA PHE A 104 17.00 5.76 -9.22
C PHE A 104 18.06 6.77 -9.62
N ALA A 105 18.61 7.56 -8.70
CA ALA A 105 19.66 8.52 -9.02
C ALA A 105 20.90 7.82 -9.59
N VAL A 106 21.36 6.76 -8.91
CA VAL A 106 22.52 5.96 -9.35
C VAL A 106 22.25 5.23 -10.66
N LEU A 107 21.06 4.63 -10.82
CA LEU A 107 20.69 3.94 -12.05
C LEU A 107 20.64 4.89 -13.25
N THR A 108 20.12 6.09 -13.05
CA THR A 108 19.95 7.07 -14.13
C THR A 108 21.28 7.56 -14.69
N GLU A 109 22.35 7.61 -13.88
CA GLU A 109 23.69 7.95 -14.37
C GLU A 109 24.23 6.94 -15.38
N ARG A 110 23.79 5.69 -15.31
CA ARG A 110 24.22 4.62 -16.23
C ARG A 110 23.37 4.54 -17.51
N VAL A 111 22.27 5.29 -17.59
CA VAL A 111 21.30 5.21 -18.70
C VAL A 111 21.55 6.32 -19.73
N ARG A 112 21.71 5.94 -21.01
CA ARG A 112 21.97 6.88 -22.12
C ARG A 112 20.84 7.91 -22.34
N TRP A 113 19.61 7.55 -21.99
CA TRP A 113 18.42 8.41 -22.07
C TRP A 113 18.05 9.01 -20.71
N GLY A 114 19.04 9.21 -19.83
CA GLY A 114 18.84 9.60 -18.44
C GLY A 114 17.97 10.85 -18.26
N THR A 115 18.02 11.84 -19.15
CA THR A 115 17.16 13.04 -19.08
C THR A 115 15.67 12.69 -19.21
N ALA A 116 15.30 11.86 -20.19
CA ALA A 116 13.91 11.44 -20.37
C ALA A 116 13.43 10.59 -19.16
N PHE A 117 14.29 9.72 -18.65
CA PHE A 117 13.99 8.94 -17.45
C PHE A 117 13.73 9.84 -16.24
N LYS A 118 14.55 10.88 -16.02
CA LYS A 118 14.34 11.85 -14.93
C LYS A 118 12.99 12.53 -15.04
N LEU A 119 12.60 12.96 -16.24
CA LEU A 119 11.32 13.62 -16.48
C LEU A 119 10.14 12.69 -16.17
N ILE A 120 10.18 11.44 -16.62
CA ILE A 120 9.11 10.46 -16.37
C ILE A 120 8.99 10.16 -14.87
N VAL A 121 10.11 9.88 -14.19
CA VAL A 121 10.10 9.54 -12.75
C VAL A 121 9.73 10.77 -11.89
N PHE A 122 9.98 11.99 -12.35
CA PHE A 122 9.61 13.22 -11.67
C PHE A 122 8.16 13.68 -11.95
N MET A 123 7.58 13.27 -13.08
CA MET A 123 6.22 13.65 -13.52
C MET A 123 5.13 13.41 -12.46
N PRO A 124 5.14 12.34 -11.65
CA PRO A 124 4.16 12.13 -10.59
C PRO A 124 3.97 13.30 -9.63
N MET A 125 5.04 14.06 -9.33
CA MET A 125 4.95 15.23 -8.47
C MET A 125 4.09 16.35 -9.08
N ALA A 126 4.03 16.44 -10.41
CA ALA A 126 3.24 17.45 -11.09
C ALA A 126 1.73 17.20 -10.96
N ILE A 127 1.33 15.98 -10.62
CA ILE A 127 -0.06 15.59 -10.40
C ILE A 127 -0.48 16.09 -9.01
N SER A 128 -1.68 16.67 -8.90
CA SER A 128 -2.22 17.07 -7.60
C SER A 128 -2.39 15.85 -6.69
N MET A 129 -2.16 16.00 -5.38
CA MET A 129 -2.35 14.90 -4.42
C MET A 129 -3.76 14.34 -4.46
N LEU A 130 -4.76 15.18 -4.74
CA LEU A 130 -6.14 14.75 -4.88
C LEU A 130 -6.35 13.84 -6.10
N ALA A 131 -5.88 14.24 -7.28
CA ALA A 131 -6.00 13.42 -8.48
C ALA A 131 -5.20 12.12 -8.37
N ALA A 132 -3.98 12.19 -7.83
CA ALA A 132 -3.16 11.01 -7.58
C ALA A 132 -3.84 10.05 -6.58
N GLY A 133 -4.46 10.58 -5.52
CA GLY A 133 -5.23 9.78 -4.56
C GLY A 133 -6.39 9.04 -5.20
N ILE A 134 -7.15 9.70 -6.09
CA ILE A 134 -8.25 9.06 -6.83
C ILE A 134 -7.72 7.95 -7.74
N ILE A 135 -6.62 8.18 -8.45
CA ILE A 135 -5.98 7.17 -9.30
C ILE A 135 -5.57 5.95 -8.47
N PHE A 136 -4.89 6.15 -7.34
CA PHE A 136 -4.44 5.03 -6.52
C PHE A 136 -5.59 4.31 -5.81
N ARG A 137 -6.67 5.01 -5.46
CA ARG A 137 -7.88 4.35 -4.98
C ARG A 137 -8.43 3.38 -6.01
N LEU A 138 -8.46 3.76 -7.29
CA LEU A 138 -8.85 2.84 -8.37
C LEU A 138 -7.83 1.71 -8.56
N VAL A 139 -6.52 2.00 -8.49
CA VAL A 139 -5.49 0.95 -8.61
C VAL A 139 -5.64 -0.12 -7.52
N TYR A 140 -5.99 0.29 -6.30
CA TYR A 140 -6.18 -0.57 -5.14
C TYR A 140 -7.62 -1.06 -4.96
N GLU A 141 -8.50 -0.83 -5.93
CA GLU A 141 -9.87 -1.32 -5.88
C GLU A 141 -9.86 -2.85 -5.74
N GLN A 142 -10.72 -3.35 -4.85
CA GLN A 142 -10.69 -4.76 -4.49
C GLN A 142 -11.13 -5.65 -5.65
N ASP A 143 -12.13 -5.18 -6.40
CA ASP A 143 -12.64 -5.86 -7.59
C ASP A 143 -11.55 -5.93 -8.68
N PRO A 144 -11.06 -7.14 -9.05
CA PRO A 144 -10.01 -7.28 -10.07
C PRO A 144 -10.41 -6.77 -11.45
N ASP A 145 -11.70 -6.64 -11.75
CA ASP A 145 -12.17 -6.08 -13.03
C ASP A 145 -12.01 -4.55 -13.10
N GLN A 146 -11.87 -3.89 -11.95
CA GLN A 146 -11.71 -2.44 -11.83
C GLN A 146 -10.32 -2.04 -11.33
N GLY A 147 -9.75 -2.85 -10.44
CA GLY A 147 -8.49 -2.60 -9.74
C GLY A 147 -7.29 -3.19 -10.45
N VAL A 148 -6.38 -2.32 -10.90
CA VAL A 148 -5.17 -2.73 -11.65
C VAL A 148 -4.26 -3.63 -10.81
N ALA A 149 -4.08 -3.34 -9.51
CA ALA A 149 -3.22 -4.13 -8.64
C ALA A 149 -3.76 -5.56 -8.49
N ASN A 150 -5.07 -5.70 -8.27
CA ASN A 150 -5.70 -7.00 -8.16
C ASN A 150 -5.78 -7.72 -9.50
N ALA A 151 -6.07 -7.05 -10.61
CA ALA A 151 -6.01 -7.65 -11.94
C ALA A 151 -4.68 -8.35 -12.21
N ILE A 152 -3.56 -7.74 -11.80
CA ILE A 152 -2.23 -8.33 -11.94
C ILE A 152 -2.07 -9.54 -11.00
N VAL A 153 -2.40 -9.39 -9.72
CA VAL A 153 -2.19 -10.47 -8.74
C VAL A 153 -3.09 -11.66 -9.03
N THR A 154 -4.35 -11.45 -9.42
CA THR A 154 -5.27 -12.53 -9.80
C THR A 154 -4.81 -13.21 -11.08
N SER A 155 -4.38 -12.46 -12.09
CA SER A 155 -3.84 -13.05 -13.33
C SER A 155 -2.60 -13.91 -13.07
N VAL A 156 -1.70 -13.46 -12.18
CA VAL A 156 -0.53 -14.24 -11.79
C VAL A 156 -0.95 -15.47 -10.98
N HIS A 157 -1.88 -15.33 -10.04
CA HIS A 157 -2.38 -16.43 -9.22
C HIS A 157 -3.04 -17.51 -10.10
N ASP A 158 -3.94 -17.10 -10.99
CA ASP A 158 -4.71 -17.99 -11.85
C ASP A 158 -3.83 -18.67 -12.91
N ALA A 159 -2.66 -18.13 -13.23
CA ALA A 159 -1.65 -18.81 -14.04
C ALA A 159 -1.05 -20.06 -13.37
N PHE A 160 -1.16 -20.18 -12.04
CA PHE A 160 -0.67 -21.32 -11.27
C PHE A 160 -1.77 -22.14 -10.60
N VAL A 161 -2.95 -21.56 -10.39
CA VAL A 161 -4.08 -22.18 -9.69
C VAL A 161 -5.37 -21.95 -10.47
N ASP A 162 -5.85 -22.98 -11.16
CA ASP A 162 -7.13 -22.91 -11.86
C ASP A 162 -8.28 -22.72 -10.86
N SER A 163 -9.12 -21.71 -11.10
CA SER A 163 -10.38 -21.56 -10.38
C SER A 163 -11.37 -22.64 -10.81
N SER A 164 -12.20 -23.12 -9.88
CA SER A 164 -13.22 -24.09 -10.24
C SER A 164 -14.36 -23.42 -10.99
N VAL A 165 -14.91 -24.17 -11.96
CA VAL A 165 -16.18 -23.90 -12.62
C VAL A 165 -17.37 -23.95 -11.65
N TYR A 166 -17.23 -24.63 -10.51
CA TYR A 166 -18.30 -24.94 -9.55
C TYR A 166 -17.98 -24.56 -8.09
N PRO A 167 -17.59 -23.31 -7.79
CA PRO A 167 -17.04 -22.94 -6.48
C PRO A 167 -18.01 -23.03 -5.31
N LYS A 168 -19.32 -23.06 -5.57
CA LYS A 168 -20.37 -23.17 -4.55
C LYS A 168 -21.04 -24.55 -4.50
N ALA A 169 -20.58 -25.48 -5.34
CA ALA A 169 -21.14 -26.81 -5.37
C ALA A 169 -20.72 -27.61 -4.16
N ARG A 170 -21.65 -28.42 -3.64
CA ARG A 170 -21.41 -29.32 -2.51
C ARG A 170 -22.31 -30.55 -2.63
N PRO A 171 -21.92 -31.71 -2.08
CA PRO A 171 -22.78 -32.89 -2.08
C PRO A 171 -24.14 -32.64 -1.43
N ASN A 172 -25.19 -33.24 -1.99
CA ASN A 172 -26.49 -33.27 -1.33
C ASN A 172 -26.43 -34.17 -0.09
N THR A 173 -26.33 -33.59 1.10
CA THR A 173 -26.15 -34.33 2.36
C THR A 173 -27.32 -35.24 2.73
N GLN A 174 -28.48 -35.09 2.08
CA GLN A 174 -29.65 -35.95 2.30
C GLN A 174 -29.69 -37.17 1.36
N ALA A 175 -28.87 -37.17 0.30
CA ALA A 175 -28.91 -38.17 -0.75
C ALA A 175 -27.54 -38.73 -1.16
N SER A 176 -26.45 -38.17 -0.62
CA SER A 176 -25.08 -38.61 -0.85
C SER A 176 -24.43 -39.07 0.45
N ASP A 177 -23.59 -40.10 0.32
CA ASP A 177 -22.71 -40.61 1.38
C ASP A 177 -21.37 -39.86 1.47
N LEU A 178 -21.16 -38.83 0.63
CA LEU A 178 -19.98 -37.97 0.65
C LEU A 178 -19.95 -37.08 1.91
N LYS A 179 -18.83 -37.10 2.64
CA LYS A 179 -18.57 -36.26 3.81
C LYS A 179 -17.31 -35.41 3.61
N ALA A 180 -17.25 -34.25 4.28
CA ALA A 180 -16.06 -33.39 4.24
C ALA A 180 -14.83 -34.15 4.79
N SER A 181 -13.72 -34.08 4.07
CA SER A 181 -12.52 -34.89 4.30
C SER A 181 -11.22 -34.08 4.37
N GLY A 182 -11.32 -32.74 4.48
CA GLY A 182 -10.20 -31.80 4.58
C GLY A 182 -9.84 -31.12 3.25
N GLY A 183 -9.27 -29.91 3.33
CA GLY A 183 -8.85 -29.13 2.14
C GLY A 183 -9.97 -28.85 1.14
N GLY A 184 -11.22 -28.72 1.60
CA GLY A 184 -12.40 -28.54 0.75
C GLY A 184 -12.87 -29.80 0.01
N SER A 185 -12.24 -30.96 0.25
CA SER A 185 -12.57 -32.22 -0.43
C SER A 185 -13.72 -32.97 0.24
N PHE A 186 -14.50 -33.72 -0.53
CA PHE A 186 -15.55 -34.61 -0.02
C PHE A 186 -15.25 -36.06 -0.38
N THR A 187 -15.31 -36.98 0.59
CA THR A 187 -15.01 -38.41 0.38
C THR A 187 -16.19 -39.27 0.82
N SER A 188 -16.48 -40.34 0.07
CA SER A 188 -17.54 -41.30 0.36
C SER A 188 -17.25 -42.04 1.67
N THR A 189 -18.28 -42.34 2.46
CA THR A 189 -18.11 -43.18 3.66
C THR A 189 -17.91 -44.65 3.28
N GLY A 190 -18.64 -45.11 2.26
CA GLY A 190 -18.53 -46.46 1.70
C GLY A 190 -17.49 -46.58 0.59
N THR A 191 -17.13 -47.82 0.28
CA THR A 191 -16.30 -48.16 -0.88
C THR A 191 -17.19 -48.46 -2.09
N VAL A 192 -16.71 -48.13 -3.28
CA VAL A 192 -17.39 -48.45 -4.55
C VAL A 192 -17.00 -49.84 -5.04
N THR A 193 -17.86 -50.43 -5.87
CA THR A 193 -17.63 -51.76 -6.47
C THR A 193 -17.83 -51.67 -7.97
N ALA A 194 -16.93 -52.29 -8.75
CA ALA A 194 -17.07 -52.37 -10.20
C ALA A 194 -18.42 -52.98 -10.60
N GLY A 195 -19.02 -52.48 -11.68
CA GLY A 195 -20.37 -52.89 -12.11
C GLY A 195 -21.52 -52.22 -11.34
N THR A 196 -21.28 -51.60 -10.18
CA THR A 196 -22.30 -50.84 -9.45
C THR A 196 -22.08 -49.34 -9.66
N PRO A 197 -22.99 -48.62 -10.35
CA PRO A 197 -22.76 -47.22 -10.62
C PRO A 197 -22.82 -46.33 -9.37
N ALA A 198 -21.88 -45.38 -9.28
CA ALA A 198 -21.81 -44.39 -8.21
C ALA A 198 -22.55 -43.10 -8.59
N LEU A 199 -23.44 -42.65 -7.72
CA LEU A 199 -24.21 -41.43 -7.92
C LEU A 199 -23.68 -40.31 -7.01
N LEU A 200 -23.22 -39.21 -7.61
CA LEU A 200 -22.59 -38.08 -6.90
C LEU A 200 -23.44 -36.81 -7.09
N PRO A 201 -24.61 -36.69 -6.39
CA PRO A 201 -25.48 -35.54 -6.51
C PRO A 201 -24.88 -34.31 -5.82
N LEU A 202 -24.75 -33.21 -6.57
CA LEU A 202 -24.29 -31.93 -6.07
C LEU A 202 -25.45 -30.90 -6.05
N VAL A 203 -25.37 -29.95 -5.12
CA VAL A 203 -26.30 -28.85 -4.95
C VAL A 203 -25.52 -27.54 -4.71
N GLY A 204 -26.22 -26.40 -4.71
CA GLY A 204 -25.60 -25.10 -4.41
C GLY A 204 -25.16 -24.28 -5.62
N ILE A 205 -25.39 -24.80 -6.84
CA ILE A 205 -25.25 -24.05 -8.09
C ILE A 205 -26.65 -23.67 -8.58
N ALA A 206 -26.86 -22.39 -8.91
CA ALA A 206 -28.09 -21.97 -9.58
C ALA A 206 -28.06 -22.47 -11.04
N PRO A 207 -29.14 -23.06 -11.60
CA PRO A 207 -29.12 -23.61 -12.96
C PRO A 207 -28.71 -22.61 -14.06
N ASN A 208 -29.00 -21.32 -13.87
CA ASN A 208 -28.61 -20.23 -14.78
C ASN A 208 -27.15 -19.78 -14.65
N LYS A 209 -26.40 -20.31 -13.67
CA LYS A 209 -24.97 -20.07 -13.46
C LYS A 209 -24.10 -21.24 -13.94
N LEU A 210 -24.71 -22.26 -14.54
CA LEU A 210 -23.95 -23.35 -15.18
C LEU A 210 -23.27 -22.83 -16.45
N PRO A 211 -22.02 -23.23 -16.71
CA PRO A 211 -21.27 -22.81 -17.89
C PRO A 211 -21.90 -23.33 -19.19
N GLY A 212 -21.96 -22.47 -20.21
CA GLY A 212 -22.44 -22.85 -21.55
C GLY A 212 -23.90 -23.32 -21.58
N THR A 213 -24.20 -24.30 -22.43
CA THR A 213 -25.52 -24.95 -22.50
C THR A 213 -25.41 -26.33 -21.85
N PRO A 214 -25.77 -26.47 -20.55
CA PRO A 214 -25.59 -27.73 -19.84
C PRO A 214 -26.50 -28.83 -20.42
N GLU A 215 -25.89 -29.96 -20.78
CA GLU A 215 -26.61 -31.16 -21.18
C GLU A 215 -27.40 -31.74 -20.01
N ASN A 216 -28.42 -32.53 -20.33
CA ASN A 216 -29.15 -33.27 -19.31
C ASN A 216 -28.26 -34.40 -18.78
N ALA A 217 -28.27 -34.57 -17.45
CA ALA A 217 -27.57 -35.66 -16.80
C ALA A 217 -28.09 -37.00 -17.30
N LYS A 218 -27.18 -37.93 -17.57
CA LYS A 218 -27.54 -39.30 -17.93
C LYS A 218 -27.25 -40.25 -16.78
N ALA A 219 -28.13 -41.24 -16.64
CA ALA A 219 -27.87 -42.35 -15.75
C ALA A 219 -26.59 -43.07 -16.21
N PRO A 220 -25.70 -43.44 -15.27
CA PRO A 220 -24.45 -44.11 -15.61
C PRO A 220 -24.72 -45.52 -16.15
N ARG A 221 -23.95 -45.95 -17.16
CA ARG A 221 -24.01 -47.33 -17.65
C ARG A 221 -23.23 -48.24 -16.72
N ALA A 222 -23.84 -49.34 -16.28
CA ALA A 222 -23.11 -50.40 -15.60
C ALA A 222 -22.13 -51.05 -16.59
N SER A 223 -20.86 -51.14 -16.20
CA SER A 223 -19.79 -51.84 -16.92
C SER A 223 -19.16 -52.82 -15.95
N GLY A 224 -19.02 -54.09 -16.33
CA GLY A 224 -18.59 -55.16 -15.42
C GLY A 224 -17.19 -54.95 -14.81
N ASP A 225 -16.32 -54.26 -15.53
CA ASP A 225 -14.89 -54.13 -15.19
C ASP A 225 -14.52 -52.71 -14.74
N GLU A 226 -15.45 -51.76 -14.73
CA GLU A 226 -15.19 -50.35 -14.40
C GLU A 226 -16.12 -49.86 -13.28
N VAL A 227 -15.63 -48.88 -12.52
CA VAL A 227 -16.49 -48.10 -11.62
C VAL A 227 -16.99 -46.89 -12.41
N THR A 228 -18.25 -46.94 -12.82
CA THR A 228 -18.90 -45.83 -13.51
C THR A 228 -19.74 -45.00 -12.55
N GLY A 229 -20.03 -43.77 -12.92
CA GLY A 229 -20.91 -42.92 -12.13
C GLY A 229 -21.33 -41.66 -12.83
N THR A 230 -22.19 -40.88 -12.18
CA THR A 230 -22.66 -39.58 -12.71
C THR A 230 -22.52 -38.51 -11.65
N VAL A 231 -21.97 -37.36 -12.05
CA VAL A 231 -21.96 -36.11 -11.28
C VAL A 231 -22.96 -35.15 -11.92
N TRP A 232 -23.94 -34.70 -11.15
CA TRP A 232 -24.98 -33.81 -11.65
C TRP A 232 -25.49 -32.84 -10.59
N LEU A 233 -26.22 -31.83 -11.05
CA LEU A 233 -26.95 -30.92 -10.20
C LEU A 233 -28.29 -31.56 -9.82
N ASP A 234 -28.40 -32.02 -8.57
CA ASP A 234 -29.60 -32.63 -7.97
C ASP A 234 -30.62 -31.53 -7.65
N PHE A 235 -31.16 -30.96 -8.72
CA PHE A 235 -32.14 -29.88 -8.70
C PHE A 235 -32.98 -29.91 -9.97
N LYS A 236 -34.30 -29.98 -9.77
CA LYS A 236 -35.31 -29.88 -10.82
C LYS A 236 -36.09 -28.57 -10.72
N LEU A 237 -36.03 -27.76 -11.78
CA LEU A 237 -36.77 -26.51 -11.87
C LEU A 237 -38.28 -26.78 -11.85
N GLY A 238 -39.02 -26.14 -10.93
CA GLY A 238 -40.46 -26.35 -10.74
C GLY A 238 -40.83 -27.46 -9.74
N GLY A 239 -39.85 -28.13 -9.12
CA GLY A 239 -40.07 -29.16 -8.11
C GLY A 239 -40.39 -30.55 -8.68
N GLY A 240 -40.67 -31.52 -7.80
CA GLY A 240 -41.05 -32.88 -8.20
C GLY A 240 -39.90 -33.78 -8.69
N GLY A 241 -38.67 -33.52 -8.24
CA GLY A 241 -37.54 -34.44 -8.40
C GLY A 241 -37.32 -35.32 -7.16
N THR A 242 -36.72 -36.49 -7.36
CA THR A 242 -36.34 -37.46 -6.34
C THR A 242 -34.87 -37.28 -6.01
N LYS A 243 -34.57 -36.85 -4.78
CA LYS A 243 -33.20 -36.57 -4.34
C LYS A 243 -32.29 -37.78 -4.53
N GLY A 244 -31.12 -37.56 -5.13
CA GLY A 244 -30.13 -38.61 -5.38
C GLY A 244 -30.44 -39.55 -6.54
N GLN A 245 -31.51 -39.32 -7.30
CA GLN A 245 -31.74 -39.99 -8.59
C GLN A 245 -31.54 -39.01 -9.73
N VAL A 246 -31.07 -39.50 -10.88
CA VAL A 246 -30.92 -38.67 -12.08
C VAL A 246 -32.28 -38.56 -12.76
N ASP A 247 -32.96 -37.43 -12.54
CA ASP A 247 -34.29 -37.19 -13.11
C ASP A 247 -34.23 -36.52 -14.49
N PRO A 248 -35.24 -36.74 -15.37
CA PRO A 248 -35.36 -36.00 -16.61
C PRO A 248 -35.40 -34.49 -16.39
N GLY A 249 -34.49 -33.77 -17.05
CA GLY A 249 -34.36 -32.32 -16.98
C GLY A 249 -33.29 -31.81 -16.01
N GLU A 250 -32.73 -32.68 -15.17
CA GLU A 250 -31.58 -32.33 -14.33
C GLU A 250 -30.31 -32.16 -15.17
N LYS A 251 -29.41 -31.29 -14.69
CA LYS A 251 -28.26 -30.84 -15.47
C LYS A 251 -26.98 -31.56 -15.06
N ALA A 252 -26.24 -32.04 -16.05
CA ALA A 252 -24.93 -32.63 -15.88
C ALA A 252 -23.91 -31.60 -15.39
N LEU A 253 -22.95 -32.04 -14.58
CA LEU A 253 -21.80 -31.23 -14.20
C LEU A 253 -20.56 -31.78 -14.90
N LYS A 254 -20.13 -31.10 -15.96
CA LYS A 254 -18.96 -31.46 -16.78
C LYS A 254 -17.68 -30.98 -16.14
N GLY A 255 -16.61 -31.77 -16.21
CA GLY A 255 -15.29 -31.33 -15.76
C GLY A 255 -15.04 -31.51 -14.26
N VAL A 256 -15.94 -32.19 -13.53
CA VAL A 256 -15.74 -32.51 -12.12
C VAL A 256 -14.79 -33.70 -12.02
N LYS A 257 -13.66 -33.51 -11.33
CA LYS A 257 -12.70 -34.58 -11.07
C LYS A 257 -13.21 -35.52 -9.98
N VAL A 258 -13.08 -36.82 -10.19
CA VAL A 258 -13.43 -37.87 -9.22
C VAL A 258 -12.20 -38.74 -9.02
N GLU A 259 -11.78 -38.92 -7.77
CA GLU A 259 -10.60 -39.69 -7.40
C GLU A 259 -11.01 -40.95 -6.64
N ALA A 260 -10.46 -42.10 -7.02
CA ALA A 260 -10.55 -43.34 -6.24
C ALA A 260 -9.40 -43.37 -5.24
N VAL A 261 -9.71 -43.49 -3.95
CA VAL A 261 -8.74 -43.45 -2.85
C VAL A 261 -8.74 -44.77 -2.07
N LYS A 262 -7.58 -45.42 -1.97
CA LYS A 262 -7.33 -46.58 -1.10
C LYS A 262 -6.20 -46.24 -0.13
N ASP A 263 -6.39 -46.50 1.16
CA ASP A 263 -5.39 -46.25 2.21
C ASP A 263 -4.81 -44.82 2.18
N GLY A 264 -5.65 -43.83 1.84
CA GLY A 264 -5.26 -42.42 1.74
C GLY A 264 -4.50 -42.03 0.46
N LYS A 265 -4.22 -42.97 -0.46
CA LYS A 265 -3.58 -42.72 -1.75
C LYS A 265 -4.59 -42.77 -2.89
N VAL A 266 -4.44 -41.85 -3.84
CA VAL A 266 -5.23 -41.86 -5.08
C VAL A 266 -4.73 -43.00 -5.97
N VAL A 267 -5.58 -43.98 -6.25
CA VAL A 267 -5.26 -45.14 -7.10
C VAL A 267 -5.72 -44.94 -8.54
N ALA A 268 -6.76 -44.13 -8.76
CA ALA A 268 -7.23 -43.74 -10.08
C ALA A 268 -7.96 -42.39 -10.01
N SER A 269 -8.10 -41.71 -11.14
CA SER A 269 -8.92 -40.51 -11.25
C SER A 269 -9.58 -40.41 -12.62
N ALA A 270 -10.78 -39.86 -12.65
CA ALA A 270 -11.56 -39.58 -13.85
C ALA A 270 -12.15 -38.17 -13.78
N THR A 271 -12.58 -37.64 -14.91
CA THR A 271 -13.27 -36.35 -14.98
C THR A 271 -14.62 -36.56 -15.66
N SER A 272 -15.68 -35.96 -15.12
CA SER A 272 -17.02 -36.10 -15.68
C SER A 272 -17.13 -35.50 -17.09
N GLY A 273 -17.79 -36.24 -17.99
CA GLY A 273 -18.09 -35.83 -19.36
C GLY A 273 -19.19 -34.78 -19.46
N ALA A 274 -19.56 -34.42 -20.69
CA ALA A 274 -20.62 -33.43 -20.95
C ALA A 274 -21.99 -33.84 -20.38
N ASP A 275 -22.27 -35.15 -20.33
CA ASP A 275 -23.49 -35.74 -19.77
C ASP A 275 -23.36 -36.08 -18.27
N GLY A 276 -22.26 -35.67 -17.63
CA GLY A 276 -22.00 -35.84 -16.20
C GLY A 276 -21.43 -37.21 -15.85
N THR A 277 -21.35 -38.13 -16.80
CA THR A 277 -20.86 -39.49 -16.55
C THR A 277 -19.33 -39.52 -16.42
N PHE A 278 -18.81 -40.42 -15.59
CA PHE A 278 -17.38 -40.72 -15.48
C PHE A 278 -17.18 -42.23 -15.40
N ALA A 279 -15.98 -42.69 -15.76
CA ALA A 279 -15.56 -44.08 -15.64
C ALA A 279 -14.16 -44.13 -15.04
N LEU A 280 -14.00 -44.92 -13.98
CA LEU A 280 -12.73 -45.24 -13.35
C LEU A 280 -12.37 -46.69 -13.69
N PRO A 281 -11.07 -47.00 -13.90
CA PRO A 281 -10.60 -48.34 -14.23
C PRO A 281 -10.87 -49.34 -13.10
N ALA A 282 -10.76 -50.64 -13.40
CA ALA A 282 -10.95 -51.76 -12.46
C ALA A 282 -10.19 -51.59 -11.12
N ASP A 283 -9.02 -50.94 -11.13
CA ASP A 283 -8.21 -50.69 -9.93
C ASP A 283 -8.93 -49.83 -8.88
N ALA A 284 -9.98 -49.11 -9.26
CA ALA A 284 -10.84 -48.35 -8.36
C ALA A 284 -11.81 -49.22 -7.55
N ASP A 285 -11.96 -50.51 -7.87
CA ASP A 285 -12.82 -51.44 -7.13
C ASP A 285 -12.40 -51.52 -5.65
N GLY A 286 -13.34 -51.34 -4.73
CA GLY A 286 -13.08 -51.27 -3.29
C GLY A 286 -12.44 -49.96 -2.81
N ALA A 287 -12.30 -48.94 -3.66
CA ALA A 287 -11.83 -47.61 -3.24
C ALA A 287 -12.96 -46.75 -2.65
N ARG A 288 -12.62 -45.68 -1.93
CA ARG A 288 -13.55 -44.59 -1.63
C ARG A 288 -13.48 -43.54 -2.73
N LEU A 289 -14.60 -42.94 -3.11
CA LEU A 289 -14.60 -41.84 -4.06
C LEU A 289 -14.38 -40.51 -3.34
N ARG A 290 -13.47 -39.70 -3.87
CA ARG A 290 -13.16 -38.36 -3.40
C ARG A 290 -13.39 -37.33 -4.50
N LEU A 291 -14.18 -36.31 -4.19
CA LEU A 291 -14.24 -35.06 -4.95
C LEU A 291 -13.20 -34.10 -4.34
N PRO A 292 -12.05 -33.88 -5.00
CA PRO A 292 -11.01 -32.99 -4.47
C PRO A 292 -11.51 -31.54 -4.37
N GLY A 293 -10.99 -30.80 -3.40
CA GLY A 293 -11.37 -29.40 -3.16
C GLY A 293 -11.11 -28.46 -4.35
N SER A 294 -10.21 -28.82 -5.26
CA SER A 294 -9.98 -28.10 -6.52
C SER A 294 -11.24 -28.02 -7.40
N ASN A 295 -12.18 -28.97 -7.27
CA ASN A 295 -13.48 -28.90 -7.95
C ASN A 295 -14.39 -27.81 -7.40
N PHE A 296 -14.05 -27.18 -6.27
CA PHE A 296 -14.91 -26.22 -5.58
C PHE A 296 -14.14 -24.96 -5.16
N ALA A 297 -12.91 -24.78 -5.64
CA ALA A 297 -12.11 -23.60 -5.35
C ALA A 297 -12.77 -22.35 -5.93
N GLY A 298 -13.06 -21.38 -5.06
CA GLY A 298 -13.56 -20.05 -5.44
C GLY A 298 -12.59 -19.31 -6.36
N ALA A 299 -13.11 -18.38 -7.16
CA ALA A 299 -12.26 -17.40 -7.82
C ALA A 299 -11.48 -16.62 -6.76
N TYR A 300 -10.18 -16.44 -7.00
CA TYR A 300 -9.34 -15.64 -6.13
C TYR A 300 -9.68 -14.16 -6.38
N ASN A 301 -10.30 -13.51 -5.40
CA ASN A 301 -10.79 -12.12 -5.53
C ASN A 301 -9.71 -11.07 -5.22
N GLY A 302 -8.43 -11.44 -5.32
CA GLY A 302 -7.31 -10.54 -5.06
C GLY A 302 -7.01 -10.30 -3.58
N ILE A 303 -6.25 -9.23 -3.35
CA ILE A 303 -5.82 -8.75 -2.03
C ILE A 303 -6.68 -7.55 -1.63
N ASP A 304 -7.09 -7.50 -0.37
CA ASP A 304 -7.79 -6.34 0.18
C ASP A 304 -6.79 -5.23 0.57
N TRP A 305 -6.28 -4.52 -0.44
CA TRP A 305 -5.26 -3.47 -0.28
C TRP A 305 -5.70 -2.32 0.61
N LEU A 306 -6.99 -1.97 0.55
CA LEU A 306 -7.58 -0.87 1.31
C LEU A 306 -8.29 -1.38 2.57
N GLY A 307 -8.12 -2.66 2.93
CA GLY A 307 -8.60 -3.22 4.17
C GLY A 307 -7.80 -2.73 5.38
N PRO A 308 -8.30 -2.97 6.62
CA PRO A 308 -7.71 -2.47 7.88
C PRO A 308 -6.21 -2.73 8.05
N THR A 309 -5.72 -3.84 7.49
CA THR A 309 -4.32 -4.27 7.65
C THR A 309 -3.36 -3.62 6.65
N LEU A 310 -3.84 -3.33 5.44
CA LEU A 310 -3.00 -2.91 4.31
C LEU A 310 -3.22 -1.46 3.89
N VAL A 311 -4.27 -0.80 4.37
CA VAL A 311 -4.60 0.57 3.97
C VAL A 311 -3.44 1.55 4.21
N THR A 312 -2.83 1.54 5.39
CA THR A 312 -1.68 2.40 5.71
C THR A 312 -0.47 2.15 4.80
N PRO A 313 0.06 0.91 4.66
CA PRO A 313 1.18 0.65 3.76
C PRO A 313 0.84 0.89 2.27
N ALA A 314 -0.40 0.64 1.83
CA ALA A 314 -0.83 0.94 0.46
C ALA A 314 -0.74 2.44 0.15
N ILE A 315 -1.21 3.28 1.07
CA ILE A 315 -1.14 4.75 0.94
C ILE A 315 0.31 5.24 1.00
N ILE A 316 1.15 4.66 1.88
CA ILE A 316 2.60 4.95 1.90
C ILE A 316 3.26 4.57 0.57
N GLY A 317 2.86 3.46 -0.04
CA GLY A 317 3.31 3.06 -1.38
C GLY A 317 2.98 4.11 -2.44
N SER A 318 1.75 4.64 -2.43
CA SER A 318 1.33 5.71 -3.32
C SER A 318 2.12 7.00 -3.09
N TYR A 319 2.29 7.42 -1.83
CA TYR A 319 3.13 8.56 -1.47
C TYR A 319 4.57 8.37 -1.96
N THR A 320 5.08 7.15 -1.82
CA THR A 320 6.44 6.81 -2.22
C THR A 320 6.64 6.98 -3.73
N TRP A 321 5.68 6.52 -4.54
CA TRP A 321 5.70 6.72 -5.98
C TRP A 321 5.68 8.22 -6.36
N MET A 322 4.86 9.02 -5.69
CA MET A 322 4.76 10.47 -5.96
C MET A 322 6.06 11.23 -5.66
N TRP A 323 6.75 10.85 -4.58
CA TRP A 323 7.92 11.59 -4.08
C TRP A 323 9.26 10.96 -4.45
N ALA A 324 9.29 9.74 -4.99
CA ALA A 324 10.55 9.09 -5.39
C ALA A 324 11.32 9.92 -6.44
N GLY A 325 10.62 10.52 -7.41
CA GLY A 325 11.24 11.39 -8.40
C GLY A 325 11.85 12.65 -7.83
N PHE A 326 11.22 13.25 -6.83
CA PHE A 326 11.79 14.37 -6.08
C PHE A 326 13.15 14.03 -5.50
N ALA A 327 13.19 12.95 -4.73
CA ALA A 327 14.36 12.49 -4.02
C ALA A 327 15.45 12.13 -5.02
N MET A 328 15.10 11.43 -6.10
CA MET A 328 16.02 11.11 -7.18
C MET A 328 16.67 12.36 -7.78
N VAL A 329 15.89 13.39 -8.15
CA VAL A 329 16.45 14.59 -8.79
C VAL A 329 17.40 15.33 -7.85
N LEU A 330 17.03 15.51 -6.58
CA LEU A 330 17.88 16.17 -5.61
C LEU A 330 19.16 15.37 -5.31
N ILE A 331 19.04 14.05 -5.15
CA ILE A 331 20.19 13.18 -4.88
C ILE A 331 21.11 13.12 -6.11
N ALA A 332 20.56 13.04 -7.32
CA ALA A 332 21.34 13.06 -8.55
C ALA A 332 22.09 14.39 -8.74
N ALA A 333 21.49 15.53 -8.36
CA ALA A 333 22.19 16.81 -8.35
C ALA A 333 23.36 16.82 -7.35
N GLY A 334 23.17 16.21 -6.19
CA GLY A 334 24.25 15.99 -5.22
C GLY A 334 25.37 15.09 -5.74
N LEU A 335 25.01 14.00 -6.42
CA LEU A 335 25.94 13.02 -6.96
C LEU A 335 26.79 13.59 -8.11
N ALA A 336 26.19 14.44 -8.95
CA ALA A 336 26.90 15.17 -9.98
C ALA A 336 27.99 16.12 -9.43
N GLY A 337 27.89 16.53 -8.16
CA GLY A 337 28.89 17.34 -7.46
C GLY A 337 30.03 16.54 -6.82
N VAL A 338 29.97 15.21 -6.84
CA VAL A 338 31.03 14.35 -6.26
C VAL A 338 32.20 14.23 -7.23
N ASP A 339 33.42 14.47 -6.75
CA ASP A 339 34.63 14.31 -7.55
C ASP A 339 34.84 12.83 -7.93
N ARG A 340 34.88 12.57 -9.25
CA ARG A 340 35.08 11.23 -9.82
C ARG A 340 36.45 10.65 -9.47
N ASN A 341 37.45 11.50 -9.26
CA ASN A 341 38.80 11.07 -8.89
C ASN A 341 38.81 10.32 -7.54
N LEU A 342 37.93 10.69 -6.60
CA LEU A 342 37.80 9.99 -5.31
C LEU A 342 37.24 8.57 -5.49
N LEU A 343 36.34 8.38 -6.45
CA LEU A 343 35.76 7.07 -6.75
C LEU A 343 36.78 6.17 -7.48
N GLU A 344 37.57 6.75 -8.38
CA GLU A 344 38.66 6.04 -9.07
C GLU A 344 39.78 5.67 -8.11
N ALA A 345 40.20 6.58 -7.22
CA ALA A 345 41.19 6.30 -6.18
C ALA A 345 40.76 5.14 -5.29
N ALA A 346 39.49 5.13 -4.84
CA ALA A 346 38.96 4.02 -4.04
C ALA A 346 38.99 2.68 -4.79
N ARG A 347 38.76 2.66 -6.11
CA ARG A 347 38.86 1.45 -6.93
C ARG A 347 40.30 0.99 -7.10
N VAL A 348 41.25 1.92 -7.23
CA VAL A 348 42.70 1.62 -7.26
C VAL A 348 43.16 1.04 -5.94
N ASP A 349 42.61 1.50 -4.81
CA ASP A 349 42.84 0.95 -3.47
C ASP A 349 42.17 -0.43 -3.23
N GLY A 350 41.55 -1.02 -4.26
CA GLY A 350 40.93 -2.35 -4.21
C GLY A 350 39.54 -2.39 -3.58
N ALA A 351 38.87 -1.24 -3.39
CA ALA A 351 37.51 -1.23 -2.86
C ALA A 351 36.50 -1.74 -3.90
N ASN A 352 35.59 -2.63 -3.47
CA ASN A 352 34.48 -3.08 -4.30
C ASN A 352 33.36 -2.02 -4.41
N GLU A 353 32.47 -2.14 -5.40
CA GLU A 353 31.41 -1.15 -5.65
C GLU A 353 30.48 -0.91 -4.44
N TRP A 354 30.22 -1.94 -3.62
CA TRP A 354 29.43 -1.78 -2.40
C TRP A 354 30.17 -0.99 -1.31
N GLN A 355 31.48 -1.21 -1.19
CA GLN A 355 32.35 -0.46 -0.27
C GLN A 355 32.48 1.00 -0.73
N VAL A 356 32.70 1.24 -2.02
CA VAL A 356 32.74 2.59 -2.61
C VAL A 356 31.41 3.31 -2.34
N PHE A 357 30.28 2.67 -2.64
CA PHE A 357 28.97 3.24 -2.38
C PHE A 357 28.75 3.59 -0.91
N ARG A 358 28.91 2.62 0.01
CA ARG A 358 28.58 2.80 1.42
C ARG A 358 29.59 3.69 2.18
N ARG A 359 30.87 3.63 1.85
CA ARG A 359 31.95 4.31 2.60
C ARG A 359 32.44 5.60 1.94
N VAL A 360 32.21 5.81 0.65
CA VAL A 360 32.62 7.02 -0.07
C VAL A 360 31.41 7.81 -0.54
N THR A 361 30.55 7.22 -1.37
CA THR A 361 29.41 7.93 -1.99
C THR A 361 28.37 8.40 -0.97
N VAL A 362 27.86 7.51 -0.11
CA VAL A 362 26.81 7.86 0.87
C VAL A 362 27.28 8.94 1.87
N PRO A 363 28.50 8.87 2.46
CA PRO A 363 28.99 9.94 3.33
C PRO A 363 29.17 11.29 2.64
N LEU A 364 29.64 11.30 1.39
CA LEU A 364 29.76 12.54 0.60
C LEU A 364 28.38 13.12 0.24
N LEU A 365 27.40 12.26 -0.01
CA LEU A 365 26.00 12.63 -0.24
C LEU A 365 25.21 12.93 1.03
N ALA A 366 25.74 12.65 2.22
CA ALA A 366 25.02 12.81 3.49
C ALA A 366 24.35 14.18 3.67
N PRO A 367 24.98 15.32 3.29
CA PRO A 367 24.30 16.62 3.36
C PRO A 367 23.01 16.63 2.53
N VAL A 368 23.05 16.11 1.30
CA VAL A 368 21.92 16.07 0.37
C VAL A 368 20.84 15.10 0.84
N LEU A 369 21.24 13.91 1.28
CA LEU A 369 20.31 12.91 1.83
C LEU A 369 19.55 13.45 3.05
N VAL A 370 20.23 14.21 3.92
CA VAL A 370 19.58 14.88 5.05
C VAL A 370 18.62 15.97 4.59
N VAL A 371 18.89 16.74 3.52
CA VAL A 371 17.89 17.69 2.96
C VAL A 371 16.61 16.94 2.62
N VAL A 372 16.77 15.84 1.89
CA VAL A 372 15.67 15.09 1.31
C VAL A 372 14.86 14.49 2.44
N LEU A 373 15.52 13.83 3.39
CA LEU A 373 14.87 13.23 4.55
C LEU A 373 14.09 14.28 5.37
N VAL A 374 14.71 15.40 5.71
CA VAL A 374 14.07 16.48 6.49
C VAL A 374 12.89 17.09 5.73
N THR A 375 13.05 17.37 4.44
CA THR A 375 11.98 17.89 3.58
C THR A 375 10.80 16.92 3.51
N LEU A 376 11.07 15.62 3.38
CA LEU A 376 10.03 14.59 3.33
C LEU A 376 9.35 14.42 4.69
N MET A 377 10.10 14.44 5.80
CA MET A 377 9.53 14.41 7.15
C MET A 377 8.53 15.56 7.36
N ILE A 378 8.88 16.79 6.96
CA ILE A 378 7.96 17.94 7.04
C ILE A 378 6.67 17.69 6.23
N ASN A 379 6.77 17.09 5.05
CA ASN A 379 5.60 16.82 4.21
C ASN A 379 4.74 15.68 4.74
N VAL A 380 5.35 14.61 5.25
CA VAL A 380 4.66 13.46 5.82
C VAL A 380 3.91 13.82 7.10
N MET A 381 4.48 14.69 7.92
CA MET A 381 3.84 15.15 9.17
C MET A 381 2.48 15.83 8.97
N LYS A 382 2.25 16.41 7.80
CA LYS A 382 0.98 17.06 7.43
C LYS A 382 0.19 16.25 6.41
N VAL A 383 0.50 14.96 6.23
CA VAL A 383 -0.20 14.11 5.26
C VAL A 383 -1.66 13.98 5.68
N PHE A 384 -2.56 14.48 4.84
CA PHE A 384 -4.00 14.46 5.06
C PHE A 384 -4.69 14.02 3.78
N ASP A 385 -4.39 14.70 2.67
CA ASP A 385 -5.05 14.52 1.38
C ASP A 385 -5.09 13.06 0.93
N LEU A 386 -3.93 12.38 0.89
CA LEU A 386 -3.85 10.99 0.44
C LEU A 386 -4.62 10.03 1.35
N VAL A 387 -4.54 10.22 2.66
CA VAL A 387 -5.23 9.36 3.63
C VAL A 387 -6.73 9.52 3.51
N TYR A 388 -7.21 10.76 3.42
CA TYR A 388 -8.63 11.06 3.30
C TYR A 388 -9.25 10.53 2.00
N ILE A 389 -8.48 10.55 0.91
CA ILE A 389 -9.00 10.23 -0.44
C ILE A 389 -8.91 8.74 -0.76
N ILE A 390 -7.77 8.10 -0.44
CA ILE A 390 -7.52 6.71 -0.77
C ILE A 390 -8.24 5.78 0.21
N ALA A 391 -8.20 6.07 1.52
CA ALA A 391 -8.81 5.20 2.51
C ALA A 391 -10.35 5.26 2.40
N PRO A 392 -11.02 4.13 2.14
CA PRO A 392 -12.48 4.08 2.15
C PRO A 392 -12.99 4.21 3.59
N GLN A 393 -14.22 4.67 3.75
CA GLN A 393 -14.82 4.91 5.08
C GLN A 393 -14.69 3.72 6.06
N PRO A 394 -14.89 2.44 5.65
CA PRO A 394 -14.78 1.31 6.58
C PRO A 394 -13.39 1.08 7.20
N SER A 395 -12.32 1.58 6.58
CA SER A 395 -10.93 1.42 7.04
C SER A 395 -10.21 2.75 7.23
N GLN A 396 -10.93 3.87 7.18
CA GLN A 396 -10.35 5.20 7.31
C GLN A 396 -9.78 5.43 8.72
N ASP A 397 -10.43 4.86 9.74
CA ASP A 397 -9.93 4.90 11.11
C ASP A 397 -8.60 4.13 11.27
N ASP A 398 -8.45 3.00 10.58
CA ASP A 398 -7.20 2.21 10.57
C ASP A 398 -6.05 2.97 9.87
N ALA A 399 -6.38 3.81 8.89
CA ALA A 399 -5.44 4.64 8.15
C ALA A 399 -5.18 5.99 8.82
N ASN A 400 -5.90 6.32 9.89
CA ASN A 400 -5.98 7.67 10.42
C ASN A 400 -4.62 8.19 10.86
N VAL A 401 -4.38 9.49 10.69
CA VAL A 401 -3.14 10.20 11.00
C VAL A 401 -3.47 11.51 11.71
N LEU A 402 -2.54 12.12 12.44
CA LEU A 402 -2.82 13.29 13.28
C LEU A 402 -3.45 14.45 12.50
N ALA A 403 -3.02 14.70 11.26
CA ALA A 403 -3.60 15.74 10.42
C ALA A 403 -5.05 15.43 10.00
N LEU A 404 -5.38 14.16 9.76
CA LEU A 404 -6.74 13.71 9.49
C LEU A 404 -7.60 13.76 10.76
N GLN A 405 -7.08 13.29 11.89
CA GLN A 405 -7.79 13.36 13.17
C GLN A 405 -8.11 14.81 13.58
N LEU A 406 -7.20 15.75 13.35
CA LEU A 406 -7.45 17.18 13.53
C LEU A 406 -8.66 17.65 12.73
N PHE A 407 -8.69 17.29 11.45
CA PHE A 407 -9.78 17.63 10.54
C PHE A 407 -11.09 16.98 10.96
N LEU A 408 -11.10 15.68 11.25
CA LEU A 408 -12.30 14.95 11.68
C LEU A 408 -12.85 15.48 13.01
N SER A 409 -11.98 15.80 13.97
CA SER A 409 -12.40 16.35 15.27
C SER A 409 -13.05 17.73 15.11
N SER A 410 -12.48 18.59 14.27
CA SER A 410 -12.96 19.97 14.07
C SER A 410 -14.14 20.07 13.11
N PHE A 411 -14.12 19.30 12.02
CA PHE A 411 -14.99 19.47 10.86
C PHE A 411 -15.75 18.20 10.45
N GLY A 412 -15.48 17.04 11.04
CA GLY A 412 -16.09 15.75 10.71
C GLY A 412 -17.50 15.51 11.26
N GLY A 413 -18.20 16.56 11.70
CA GLY A 413 -19.59 16.50 12.16
C GLY A 413 -19.82 16.77 13.65
N GLY A 414 -18.78 16.64 14.49
CA GLY A 414 -18.87 16.90 15.95
C GLY A 414 -18.51 18.33 16.39
N GLY A 415 -17.77 19.08 15.57
CA GLY A 415 -17.40 20.48 15.88
C GLY A 415 -16.50 20.64 17.11
N ASN A 416 -15.70 19.62 17.47
CA ASN A 416 -14.81 19.69 18.63
C ASN A 416 -13.51 20.43 18.29
N TYR A 417 -13.59 21.76 18.30
CA TYR A 417 -12.46 22.63 18.00
C TYR A 417 -11.40 22.65 19.11
N GLY A 418 -11.76 22.29 20.35
CA GLY A 418 -10.82 22.17 21.48
C GLY A 418 -9.79 21.08 21.22
N VAL A 419 -10.25 19.83 21.04
CA VAL A 419 -9.39 18.68 20.71
C VAL A 419 -8.68 18.88 19.37
N GLY A 420 -9.39 19.37 18.35
CA GLY A 420 -8.77 19.68 17.05
C GLY A 420 -7.62 20.67 17.17
N SER A 421 -7.78 21.72 17.98
CA SER A 421 -6.71 22.69 18.25
C SER A 421 -5.55 22.09 19.05
N ALA A 422 -5.83 21.22 20.03
CA ALA A 422 -4.80 20.51 20.79
C ALA A 422 -3.95 19.60 19.90
N ILE A 423 -4.56 18.87 18.96
CA ILE A 423 -3.85 18.09 17.94
C ILE A 423 -3.01 19.00 17.05
N GLY A 424 -3.53 20.17 16.66
CA GLY A 424 -2.79 21.17 15.88
C GLY A 424 -1.53 21.67 16.59
N VAL A 425 -1.64 21.93 17.90
CA VAL A 425 -0.49 22.30 18.74
C VAL A 425 0.50 21.14 18.83
N LEU A 426 0.03 19.90 19.01
CA LEU A 426 0.89 18.73 19.03
C LEU A 426 1.67 18.57 17.71
N LEU A 427 1.00 18.70 16.57
CA LEU A 427 1.64 18.69 15.24
C LEU A 427 2.70 19.78 15.12
N LEU A 428 2.40 21.00 15.55
CA LEU A 428 3.36 22.10 15.55
C LEU A 428 4.61 21.74 16.37
N LEU A 429 4.42 21.23 17.59
CA LEU A 429 5.51 20.81 18.48
C LEU A 429 6.37 19.70 17.84
N LEU A 430 5.76 18.75 17.15
CA LEU A 430 6.47 17.67 16.47
C LEU A 430 7.26 18.18 15.24
N VAL A 431 6.83 19.27 14.59
CA VAL A 431 7.53 19.84 13.41
C VAL A 431 8.77 20.63 13.84
N LEU A 432 8.77 21.23 15.04
CA LEU A 432 9.85 22.09 15.52
C LEU A 432 11.24 21.43 15.51
N PRO A 433 11.43 20.18 15.99
CA PRO A 433 12.72 19.49 15.91
C PRO A 433 13.24 19.35 14.48
N VAL A 434 12.35 18.99 13.54
CA VAL A 434 12.69 18.80 12.12
C VAL A 434 13.10 20.14 11.50
N MET A 435 12.36 21.20 11.79
CA MET A 435 12.69 22.57 11.37
C MET A 435 14.00 23.06 11.99
N PHE A 436 14.26 22.75 13.25
CA PHE A 436 15.49 23.13 13.93
C PHE A 436 16.72 22.46 13.30
N VAL A 437 16.64 21.17 12.98
CA VAL A 437 17.68 20.45 12.24
C VAL A 437 17.92 21.09 10.87
N ASN A 438 16.84 21.43 10.16
CA ASN A 438 16.90 22.11 8.86
C ASN A 438 17.65 23.46 8.96
N LEU A 439 17.28 24.30 9.94
CA LEU A 439 17.87 25.62 10.16
C LEU A 439 19.35 25.55 10.56
N ARG A 440 19.72 24.61 11.44
CA ARG A 440 21.13 24.40 11.81
C ARG A 440 21.98 24.03 10.60
N ARG A 441 21.44 23.21 9.70
CA ARG A 441 22.13 22.81 8.48
C ARG A 441 22.35 23.97 7.52
N LEU A 442 21.31 24.77 7.24
CA LEU A 442 21.43 25.96 6.38
C LEU A 442 22.49 26.96 6.90
N ARG A 443 22.61 27.10 8.22
CA ARG A 443 23.65 27.94 8.83
C ARG A 443 25.06 27.40 8.59
N LYS A 444 25.25 26.08 8.66
CA LYS A 444 26.55 25.43 8.43
C LYS A 444 27.00 25.54 6.98
N GLU A 445 26.06 25.53 6.02
CA GLU A 445 26.36 25.72 4.59
C GLU A 445 26.76 27.16 4.26
N ARG A 446 26.13 28.17 4.87
CA ARG A 446 26.55 29.59 4.71
C ARG A 446 27.94 29.91 5.28
N GLN A 447 28.46 29.05 6.16
CA GLN A 447 29.78 29.23 6.78
C GLN A 447 30.90 28.51 6.01
N ARG A 448 30.56 27.70 5.00
CA ARG A 448 31.50 27.11 4.04
C ARG A 448 31.50 27.95 2.77
#